data_AF-A0A519D480-F1
#
_entry.id   AF-A0A519D480-F1
#
_cell.length_a   1.000
_cell.length_b   1.000
_cell.length_c   1.000
_cell.angle_alpha   90.00
_cell.angle_beta   90.00
_cell.angle_gamma   90.00
#
_symmetry.space_group_name_H-M   'P 1'
#
loop_
_entity.id
_entity.type
_entity.pdbx_description
1 polymer ?
#
loop_
_entity_poly.entity_id
_entity_poly.type
_entity_poly.pdbx_seq_one_letter_code
_entity_poly.pdbx_strand_id
1 'polypeptide(L)'
;MSEDALEAIILQTINGAIATVPGYLEEIKQNKETLKVENAQEFVYGVVMGMALGMSGAILSAQDKPPTNEDQMRVRDMIYKHIPDIRERIFN
;
A
#
# COMPACT_ATOMS: atom_id res chain seq x y z
N MET A 1 16.72 -1.40 13.08
CA MET A 1 16.26 -0.18 12.39
C MET A 1 15.63 0.75 13.42
N SER A 2 15.84 2.07 13.32
CA SER A 2 15.14 3.04 14.17
C SER A 2 13.69 3.22 13.72
N GLU A 3 12.83 3.74 14.60
CA GLU A 3 11.43 4.04 14.28
C GLU A 3 11.31 5.01 13.09
N ASP A 4 12.07 6.11 13.11
CA ASP A 4 12.07 7.11 12.04
C ASP A 4 12.47 6.52 10.68
N ALA A 5 13.43 5.59 10.67
CA ALA A 5 13.85 4.92 9.44
C ALA A 5 12.77 3.97 8.91
N LEU A 6 12.06 3.28 9.80
CA LEU A 6 10.94 2.42 9.43
C LEU A 6 9.78 3.25 8.87
N GLU A 7 9.44 4.36 9.51
CA GLU A 7 8.39 5.27 9.06
C GLU A 7 8.72 5.87 7.69
N ALA A 8 9.97 6.31 7.47
CA ALA A 8 10.40 6.80 6.16
C ALA A 8 10.26 5.74 5.05
N ILE A 9 10.59 4.49 5.33
CA ILE A 9 10.44 3.39 4.37
C ILE A 9 8.96 3.07 4.10
N ILE A 10 8.12 3.10 5.13
CA ILE A 10 6.67 2.90 4.97
C ILE A 10 6.08 4.00 4.10
N LEU A 11 6.43 5.27 4.35
CA LEU A 11 6.03 6.40 3.53
C LEU A 11 6.49 6.25 2.08
N GLN A 12 7.74 5.85 1.86
CA GLN A 12 8.24 5.58 0.51
C GLN A 12 7.44 4.48 -0.18
N THR A 13 7.12 3.41 0.54
CA THR A 13 6.35 2.26 0.03
C THR A 13 4.93 2.67 -0.35
N ILE A 14 4.27 3.45 0.51
CA ILE A 14 2.94 4.01 0.26
C ILE A 14 2.98 4.93 -0.98
N ASN A 15 3.94 5.84 -1.05
CA ASN A 15 4.09 6.74 -2.20
C ASN A 15 4.36 5.97 -3.50
N GLY A 16 5.18 4.93 -3.45
CA GLY A 16 5.43 4.05 -4.60
C GLY A 16 4.16 3.33 -5.05
N ALA A 17 3.35 2.82 -4.12
CA ALA A 17 2.06 2.20 -4.44
C ALA A 17 1.08 3.23 -5.03
N ILE A 18 0.98 4.43 -4.46
CA ILE A 18 0.11 5.50 -4.98
C ILE A 18 0.52 5.91 -6.40
N ALA A 19 1.81 5.94 -6.72
CA ALA A 19 2.28 6.28 -8.07
C ALA A 19 1.76 5.33 -9.17
N THR A 20 1.31 4.12 -8.81
CA THR A 20 0.73 3.14 -9.75
C THR A 20 -0.77 3.35 -10.03
N VAL A 21 -1.45 4.15 -9.21
CA VAL A 21 -2.91 4.38 -9.27
C VAL A 21 -3.40 4.78 -10.68
N PRO A 22 -2.77 5.75 -11.38
CA PRO A 22 -3.24 6.13 -12.72
C PRO A 22 -3.16 4.99 -13.73
N GLY A 23 -2.11 4.16 -13.63
CA GLY A 23 -1.92 3.00 -14.50
C GLY A 23 -3.02 1.96 -14.29
N TYR A 24 -3.30 1.59 -13.04
CA TYR A 24 -4.36 0.63 -12.74
C TYR A 24 -5.75 1.13 -13.13
N LEU A 25 -6.04 2.42 -12.90
CA LEU A 25 -7.33 2.99 -13.31
C LEU A 25 -7.52 2.94 -14.83
N GLU A 26 -6.47 3.24 -15.61
CA GLU A 26 -6.51 3.15 -17.07
C GLU A 26 -6.64 1.69 -17.55
N GLU A 27 -5.89 0.76 -16.95
CA GLU A 27 -6.00 -0.68 -17.27
C GLU A 27 -7.41 -1.22 -17.01
N ILE A 28 -8.01 -0.87 -15.87
CA ILE A 28 -9.38 -1.28 -15.52
C ILE A 28 -10.38 -0.74 -16.53
N LYS A 29 -10.21 0.53 -16.94
CA LYS A 29 -11.05 1.18 -17.94
C LYS A 29 -10.92 0.51 -19.31
N GLN A 30 -9.70 0.21 -19.76
CA GLN A 30 -9.44 -0.44 -21.05
C GLN A 30 -9.94 -1.90 -21.10
N ASN A 31 -9.97 -2.58 -19.95
CA ASN A 31 -10.35 -3.99 -19.85
C ASN A 31 -11.70 -4.21 -19.16
N LYS A 32 -12.61 -3.21 -19.21
CA LYS A 32 -13.86 -3.20 -18.44
C LYS A 32 -14.74 -4.44 -18.67
N GLU A 33 -14.84 -4.92 -19.90
CA GLU A 33 -15.67 -6.09 -20.25
C GLU A 33 -15.16 -7.39 -19.63
N THR A 34 -13.83 -7.51 -19.51
CA THR A 34 -13.14 -8.67 -18.93
C THR A 34 -13.15 -8.60 -17.41
N LEU A 35 -12.72 -7.47 -16.85
CA LEU A 35 -12.49 -7.31 -15.42
C LEU A 35 -13.79 -7.11 -14.62
N LYS A 36 -14.82 -6.52 -15.22
CA LYS A 36 -16.15 -6.31 -14.62
C LYS A 36 -16.08 -5.64 -13.23
N VAL A 37 -15.10 -4.78 -13.01
CA VAL A 37 -14.94 -4.02 -11.78
C VAL A 37 -15.99 -2.90 -11.76
N GLU A 38 -16.88 -2.92 -10.78
CA GLU A 38 -17.96 -1.93 -10.65
C GLU A 38 -17.42 -0.59 -10.10
N ASN A 39 -16.50 -0.65 -9.15
CA ASN A 39 -15.86 0.52 -8.55
C ASN A 39 -14.34 0.41 -8.69
N ALA A 40 -13.80 1.04 -9.73
CA ALA A 40 -12.38 1.01 -10.04
C ALA A 40 -11.54 1.67 -8.93
N GLN A 41 -12.02 2.74 -8.30
CA GLN A 41 -11.29 3.45 -7.25
C GLN A 41 -11.17 2.60 -5.98
N GLU A 42 -12.26 1.96 -5.54
CA GLU A 42 -12.20 1.04 -4.38
C GLU A 42 -11.37 -0.21 -4.68
N PHE A 43 -11.42 -0.73 -5.91
CA PHE A 43 -10.53 -1.82 -6.32
C PHE A 43 -9.06 -1.41 -6.23
N VAL A 44 -8.70 -0.26 -6.80
CA VAL A 44 -7.33 0.26 -6.77
C VAL A 44 -6.90 0.62 -5.34
N TYR A 45 -7.79 1.12 -4.49
CA TYR A 45 -7.53 1.29 -3.06
C TYR A 45 -7.12 -0.03 -2.39
N GLY A 46 -7.85 -1.12 -2.67
CA GLY A 46 -7.48 -2.46 -2.19
C GLY A 46 -6.09 -2.90 -2.67
N VAL A 47 -5.75 -2.64 -3.95
CA VAL A 47 -4.43 -2.93 -4.52
C VAL A 47 -3.33 -2.13 -3.80
N VAL A 48 -3.51 -0.82 -3.63
CA VAL A 48 -2.54 0.06 -2.95
C VAL A 48 -2.33 -0.38 -1.49
N MET A 49 -3.40 -0.71 -0.77
CA MET A 49 -3.30 -1.21 0.61
C MET A 49 -2.57 -2.56 0.67
N GLY A 50 -2.87 -3.48 -0.24
CA GLY A 50 -2.19 -4.77 -0.33
C GLY A 50 -0.71 -4.62 -0.65
N MET A 51 -0.37 -3.72 -1.57
CA MET A 51 1.00 -3.36 -1.93
C MET A 51 1.75 -2.77 -0.74
N ALA A 52 1.17 -1.80 -0.04
CA ALA A 52 1.79 -1.16 1.12
C ALA A 52 2.07 -2.18 2.25
N LEU A 53 1.09 -3.00 2.61
CA LEU A 53 1.22 -4.03 3.65
C LEU A 53 2.20 -5.12 3.25
N GLY A 54 2.08 -5.65 2.02
CA GLY A 54 2.92 -6.75 1.53
C GLY A 54 4.38 -6.36 1.37
N MET A 55 4.65 -5.21 0.74
CA MET A 55 6.02 -4.73 0.56
C MET A 55 6.67 -4.35 1.90
N SER A 56 5.94 -3.68 2.79
CA SER A 56 6.49 -3.35 4.12
C SER A 56 6.77 -4.62 4.94
N GLY A 57 5.90 -5.63 4.85
CA GLY A 57 6.14 -6.95 5.45
C GLY A 57 7.37 -7.66 4.87
N ALA A 58 7.59 -7.56 3.56
CA ALA A 58 8.77 -8.12 2.91
C ALA A 58 10.06 -7.42 3.34
N ILE A 59 10.07 -6.07 3.39
CA ILE A 59 11.22 -5.28 3.86
C ILE A 59 11.54 -5.62 5.32
N LEU A 60 10.52 -5.75 6.15
CA LEU A 60 10.67 -6.12 7.55
C LEU A 60 11.23 -7.55 7.70
N SER A 61 10.82 -8.46 6.82
CA SER A 61 11.31 -9.86 6.81
C SER A 61 12.73 -10.00 6.25
N ALA A 62 13.21 -9.02 5.48
CA ALA A 62 14.57 -9.01 4.93
C ALA A 62 15.64 -8.54 5.92
N GLN A 63 15.26 -8.23 7.17
CA GLN A 63 16.19 -7.87 8.25
C GLN A 63 16.96 -9.11 8.74
N ASP A 64 18.12 -8.90 9.37
CA ASP A 64 18.97 -9.98 9.91
C ASP A 64 18.24 -10.91 10.89
N LYS A 65 17.23 -10.38 11.59
CA LYS A 65 16.37 -11.14 12.50
C LYS A 65 14.96 -11.19 11.94
N PRO A 66 14.30 -12.36 11.95
CA PRO A 66 12.90 -12.46 11.58
C PRO A 66 12.05 -11.52 12.46
N PRO A 67 11.07 -10.80 11.88
CA PRO A 67 10.24 -9.91 12.65
C PRO A 67 9.33 -10.65 13.61
N THR A 68 9.12 -10.05 14.77
CA THR A 68 8.13 -10.52 15.74
C THR A 68 6.72 -10.13 15.28
N ASN A 69 5.71 -10.73 15.93
CA ASN A 69 4.33 -10.33 15.71
C ASN A 69 4.09 -8.85 16.08
N GLU A 70 4.79 -8.34 17.09
CA GLU A 70 4.69 -6.94 17.51
C GLU A 70 5.25 -6.00 16.44
N ASP A 71 6.38 -6.37 15.81
CA ASP A 71 6.94 -5.61 14.69
C ASP A 71 5.97 -5.56 13.50
N GLN A 72 5.32 -6.68 13.17
CA GLN A 72 4.32 -6.73 12.10
C GLN A 72 3.08 -5.89 12.42
N MET A 73 2.58 -5.95 13.66
CA MET A 73 1.45 -5.12 14.11
C MET A 73 1.79 -3.64 14.06
N ARG A 74 3.01 -3.26 14.46
CA ARG A 74 3.49 -1.88 14.40
C ARG A 74 3.52 -1.34 12.97
N VAL A 75 4.07 -2.11 12.03
CA VAL A 75 4.10 -1.72 10.60
C VAL A 75 2.70 -1.55 10.04
N ARG A 76 1.80 -2.50 10.34
CA ARG A 76 0.38 -2.41 9.94
C ARG A 76 -0.24 -1.11 10.47
N ASP A 77 -0.05 -0.81 11.75
CA ASP A 77 -0.66 0.35 12.40
C ASP A 77 -0.10 1.67 11.83
N MET A 78 1.20 1.72 11.50
CA MET A 78 1.80 2.85 10.79
C MET A 78 1.16 3.05 9.40
N ILE A 79 0.98 1.99 8.62
CA ILE A 79 0.30 2.08 7.31
C ILE A 79 -1.15 2.55 7.48
N TYR A 80 -1.86 2.05 8.49
CA TYR A 80 -3.26 2.42 8.73
C TYR A 80 -3.44 3.89 9.11
N LYS A 81 -2.46 4.51 9.78
CA LYS A 81 -2.47 5.96 10.04
C LYS A 81 -2.51 6.79 8.75
N HIS A 82 -1.99 6.27 7.64
CA HIS A 82 -1.97 6.94 6.34
C HIS A 82 -3.18 6.62 5.45
N ILE A 83 -4.16 5.84 5.92
CA ILE A 83 -5.38 5.56 5.15
C ILE A 83 -6.07 6.85 4.66
N PRO A 84 -6.24 7.91 5.48
CA PRO A 84 -6.84 9.15 5.01
C PRO A 84 -6.11 9.76 3.81
N ASP A 85 -4.78 9.83 3.86
CA ASP A 85 -3.95 10.37 2.78
C ASP A 85 -4.01 9.50 1.52
N ILE A 86 -3.97 8.18 1.68
CA ILE A 86 -4.09 7.22 0.58
C ILE A 86 -5.45 7.38 -0.11
N ARG A 87 -6.53 7.50 0.67
CA ARG A 87 -7.87 7.70 0.12
C ARG A 87 -7.96 9.05 -0.60
N GLU A 88 -7.45 10.12 0.00
CA GLU A 88 -7.44 11.44 -0.65
C GLU A 88 -6.82 11.38 -2.05
N ARG A 89 -5.68 10.68 -2.19
CA ARG A 89 -4.94 10.55 -3.46
C ARG A 89 -5.64 9.69 -4.54
N ILE A 90 -6.62 8.87 -4.16
CA ILE A 90 -7.32 7.94 -5.08
C ILE A 90 -8.71 8.47 -5.44
N PHE A 91 -9.36 9.17 -4.51
CA PHE A 91 -10.75 9.58 -4.62
C PHE A 91 -10.92 11.07 -5.00
N ASN A 92 -9.89 11.90 -4.86
CA ASN A 92 -9.88 13.33 -5.23
C ASN A 92 -8.79 13.64 -6.27
#